data_AF-A0A2G0Y520-F1
#
_entry.id   AF-A0A2G0Y520-F1
#
_cell.length_a   1.000
_cell.length_b   1.000
_cell.length_c   1.000
_cell.angle_alpha   90.00
_cell.angle_beta   90.00
_cell.angle_gamma   90.00
#
_symmetry.space_group_name_H-M   'P 1'
#
loop_
_entity.id
_entity.type
_entity.pdbx_description
1 polymer ?
#
loop_
_entity_poly.entity_id
_entity_poly.type
_entity_poly.pdbx_seq_one_letter_code
_entity_poly.pdbx_strand_id
1 'polypeptide(L)'
;MERATKSAAALMLWSALVVAALHFTWPAATLPVEEIPALPGVEQCGFDKFENCFAKAVTQRQWIFTRRNEFAESYPERTHNHLLIGAIAWVAPVALFFAVRQYRQGLGKSRKEKRNVV
;
A
#
# COMPACT_ATOMS: atom_id res chain seq x y z
N MET A 1 -23.54 -30.88 3.23
CA MET A 1 -22.87 -29.99 4.21
C MET A 1 -21.36 -29.90 4.01
N GLU A 2 -20.66 -31.00 3.74
CA GLU A 2 -19.19 -31.05 3.66
C GLU A 2 -18.51 -30.16 2.59
N ARG A 3 -19.20 -29.80 1.50
CA ARG A 3 -18.64 -28.88 0.48
C ARG A 3 -18.69 -27.42 0.92
N ALA A 4 -19.73 -27.02 1.64
CA ALA A 4 -19.89 -25.63 2.08
C ALA A 4 -18.83 -25.24 3.13
N THR A 5 -18.47 -26.17 4.01
CA THR A 5 -17.42 -25.98 5.03
C THR A 5 -16.03 -25.85 4.41
N LYS A 6 -15.71 -26.64 3.37
CA LYS A 6 -14.43 -26.54 2.64
C LYS A 6 -14.27 -25.20 1.92
N SER A 7 -15.35 -24.69 1.32
CA SER A 7 -15.36 -23.37 0.67
C SER A 7 -15.20 -22.22 1.66
N ALA A 8 -15.87 -22.29 2.82
CA ALA A 8 -15.73 -21.29 3.87
C ALA A 8 -14.31 -21.25 4.46
N ALA A 9 -13.72 -22.43 4.75
CA ALA A 9 -12.35 -22.51 5.26
C ALA A 9 -11.32 -21.96 4.26
N ALA A 10 -11.49 -22.24 2.96
CA ALA A 10 -10.63 -21.71 1.91
C ALA A 10 -10.73 -20.18 1.80
N LEU A 11 -11.93 -19.61 1.93
CA LEU A 11 -12.14 -18.16 1.95
C LEU A 11 -11.48 -17.52 3.17
N MET A 12 -11.60 -18.12 4.35
CA MET A 12 -10.94 -17.65 5.57
C MET A 12 -9.42 -17.69 5.45
N LEU A 13 -8.85 -18.76 4.88
CA LEU A 13 -7.42 -18.88 4.67
C LEU A 13 -6.89 -17.86 3.66
N TRP A 14 -7.60 -17.68 2.53
CA TRP A 14 -7.29 -16.64 1.56
C TRP A 14 -7.34 -15.25 2.20
N SER A 15 -8.34 -15.05 3.07
CA SER A 15 -8.51 -13.82 3.80
C SER A 15 -7.31 -13.48 4.67
N ALA A 16 -6.87 -14.45 5.47
CA ALA A 16 -5.71 -14.31 6.32
C ALA A 16 -4.43 -14.02 5.52
N LEU A 17 -4.24 -14.67 4.36
CA LEU A 17 -3.08 -14.44 3.50
C LEU A 17 -3.03 -13.03 2.93
N VAL A 18 -4.14 -12.50 2.42
CA VAL A 18 -4.16 -11.13 1.86
C VAL A 18 -3.97 -10.09 2.97
N VAL A 19 -4.59 -10.29 4.14
CA VAL A 19 -4.38 -9.39 5.29
C VAL A 19 -2.93 -9.43 5.77
N ALA A 20 -2.33 -10.63 5.89
CA ALA A 20 -0.92 -10.76 6.25
C ALA A 20 0.00 -10.09 5.23
N ALA A 21 -0.24 -10.31 3.93
CA ALA A 21 0.53 -9.69 2.87
C ALA A 21 0.43 -8.15 2.92
N LEU A 22 -0.78 -7.61 3.10
CA LEU A 22 -0.99 -6.16 3.26
C LEU A 22 -0.34 -5.60 4.52
N HIS A 23 -0.29 -6.38 5.60
CA HIS A 23 0.37 -5.96 6.83
C HIS A 23 1.90 -5.88 6.64
N PHE A 24 2.51 -6.87 5.97
CA PHE A 24 3.95 -6.87 5.68
C PHE A 24 4.37 -5.81 4.66
N THR A 25 3.49 -5.48 3.71
CA THR A 25 3.77 -4.45 2.70
C THR A 25 3.27 -3.07 3.10
N TRP A 26 2.66 -2.91 4.28
CA TRP A 26 2.09 -1.64 4.71
C TRP A 26 3.15 -0.54 4.65
N PRO A 27 2.88 0.59 3.96
CA PRO A 27 3.84 1.67 3.88
C PRO A 27 4.11 2.17 5.30
N ALA A 28 5.36 2.09 5.75
CA ALA A 28 5.74 2.51 7.09
C ALA A 28 5.28 3.95 7.32
N ALA A 29 4.18 4.11 8.08
CA ALA A 29 3.62 5.40 8.45
C ALA A 29 4.56 6.20 9.36
N THR A 30 5.56 5.51 9.93
CA THR A 30 6.45 6.06 10.93
C THR A 30 7.79 6.34 10.27
N LEU A 31 7.90 7.49 9.59
CA LEU A 31 9.20 8.18 9.65
C LEU A 31 9.54 8.30 11.15
N PRO A 32 10.77 7.97 11.58
CA PRO A 32 11.17 8.32 12.93
C PRO A 32 10.91 9.81 13.11
N VAL A 33 10.25 10.17 14.21
CA VAL A 33 10.00 11.57 14.55
C VAL A 33 11.37 12.17 14.84
N GLU A 34 12.04 12.64 13.79
CA GLU A 34 13.31 13.35 13.91
C GLU A 34 13.01 14.57 14.77
N GLU A 35 13.58 14.60 15.98
CA GLU A 35 13.35 15.69 16.93
C GLU A 35 13.81 16.99 16.29
N ILE A 36 12.93 17.99 16.30
CA ILE A 36 13.24 19.29 15.72
C ILE A 36 14.24 19.96 16.68
N PRO A 37 15.51 20.16 16.28
CA PRO A 37 16.51 20.71 17.19
C PRO A 37 16.08 22.11 17.63
N ALA A 38 16.30 22.49 18.90
CA ALA A 38 16.02 23.85 19.36
C ALA A 38 16.87 24.87 18.57
N LEU A 39 16.34 26.09 18.38
CA LEU A 39 17.18 27.16 17.81
C LEU A 39 18.24 27.54 18.84
N PRO A 40 19.51 27.64 18.44
CA PRO A 40 20.55 27.95 19.38
C PRO A 40 20.47 29.41 19.79
N GLY A 41 20.68 29.67 21.09
CA GLY A 41 20.82 31.01 21.62
C GLY A 41 22.21 31.59 21.39
N VAL A 42 22.36 32.89 21.59
CA VAL A 42 23.68 33.56 21.55
C VAL A 42 24.67 32.94 22.54
N GLU A 43 24.18 32.45 23.68
CA GLU A 43 24.97 31.74 24.70
C GLU A 43 25.64 30.46 24.18
N GLN A 44 25.04 29.81 23.18
CA GLN A 44 25.52 28.54 22.63
C GLN A 44 26.50 28.75 21.47
N CYS A 45 26.38 29.87 20.75
CA CYS A 45 27.13 30.14 19.54
C CYS A 45 28.23 31.22 19.71
N GLY A 46 28.12 32.05 20.76
CA GLY A 46 28.88 33.28 20.90
C GLY A 46 28.37 34.38 19.96
N PHE A 47 28.53 35.65 20.37
CA PHE A 47 28.05 36.81 19.60
C PHE A 47 28.66 36.85 18.18
N ASP A 48 29.97 36.65 18.06
CA ASP A 48 30.72 36.78 16.80
C ASP A 48 30.38 35.71 15.75
N LYS A 49 29.75 34.59 16.17
CA LYS A 49 29.41 33.47 15.30
C LYS A 49 27.93 33.14 15.32
N PHE A 50 27.11 33.97 15.98
CA PHE A 50 25.70 33.72 16.18
C PHE A 50 24.97 33.56 14.85
N GLU A 51 25.17 34.47 13.90
CA GLU A 51 24.48 34.44 12.61
C GLU A 51 24.73 33.13 11.84
N ASN A 52 25.98 32.69 11.74
CA ASN A 52 26.34 31.44 11.06
C ASN A 52 25.78 30.20 11.78
N CYS A 53 25.84 30.20 13.10
CA CYS A 53 25.33 29.12 13.93
C CYS A 53 23.79 29.00 13.85
N PHE A 54 23.11 30.14 13.92
CA PHE A 54 21.66 30.25 13.78
C PHE A 54 21.20 29.85 12.39
N ALA A 55 21.86 30.35 11.32
CA ALA A 55 21.54 30.00 9.94
C ALA A 55 21.69 28.49 9.67
N LYS A 56 22.72 27.85 10.26
CA LYS A 56 22.90 26.39 10.17
C LYS A 56 21.75 25.64 10.83
N ALA A 57 21.33 26.06 12.02
CA ALA A 57 20.21 25.45 12.73
C ALA A 57 18.86 25.64 12.00
N VAL A 58 18.64 26.83 11.42
CA VAL A 58 17.45 27.10 10.59
C VAL A 58 17.44 26.21 9.35
N THR A 59 18.57 26.09 8.64
CA THR A 59 18.70 25.22 7.46
C THR A 59 18.42 23.77 7.80
N GLN A 60 18.95 23.28 8.93
CA GLN A 60 18.70 21.92 9.40
C GLN A 60 17.22 21.69 9.71
N ARG A 61 16.56 22.64 10.39
CA ARG A 61 15.11 22.58 10.64
C ARG A 61 14.31 22.56 9.35
N GLN A 62 14.63 23.44 8.42
CA GLN A 62 13.94 23.54 7.14
C GLN A 62 14.01 22.23 6.37
N TRP A 63 15.17 21.58 6.34
CA TRP A 63 15.32 20.27 5.70
C TRP A 63 14.46 19.19 6.36
N ILE A 64 14.36 19.16 7.70
CA ILE A 64 13.47 18.23 8.42
C ILE A 64 12.00 18.48 8.05
N PHE A 65 11.56 19.74 7.98
CA PHE A 65 10.20 20.10 7.58
C PHE A 65 9.90 19.73 6.13
N THR A 66 10.81 20.03 5.20
CA THR A 66 10.64 19.67 3.79
C THR A 66 10.48 18.17 3.63
N ARG A 67 11.34 17.36 4.26
CA ARG A 67 11.24 15.90 4.21
C ARG A 67 9.91 15.39 4.80
N ARG A 68 9.43 15.99 5.90
CA ARG A 68 8.13 15.64 6.48
C ARG A 68 6.98 15.98 5.53
N ASN A 69 7.04 17.12 4.86
CA ASN A 69 6.00 17.54 3.91
C ASN A 69 5.99 16.63 2.67
N GLU A 70 7.15 16.30 2.09
CA GLU A 70 7.26 15.36 0.97
C GLU A 70 6.68 13.98 1.32
N PHE A 71 6.91 13.52 2.55
CA PHE A 71 6.29 12.29 3.04
C PHE A 71 4.77 12.44 3.23
N ALA A 72 4.31 13.54 3.82
CA ALA A 72 2.89 13.78 4.04
C ALA A 72 2.10 13.89 2.73
N GLU A 73 2.70 14.47 1.69
CA GLU A 73 2.08 14.59 0.36
C GLU A 73 2.02 13.24 -0.38
N SER A 74 3.06 12.42 -0.27
CA SER A 74 3.13 11.12 -0.97
C SER A 74 2.44 9.97 -0.23
N TYR A 75 2.18 10.12 1.08
CA TYR A 75 1.56 9.08 1.91
C TYR A 75 0.13 8.70 1.47
N PRO A 76 -0.80 9.65 1.21
CA PRO A 76 -2.16 9.34 0.76
C PRO A 76 -2.18 8.53 -0.54
N GLU A 77 -1.34 8.89 -1.50
CA GLU A 77 -1.24 8.18 -2.79
C GLU A 77 -0.70 6.76 -2.60
N ARG A 78 0.35 6.58 -1.80
CA ARG A 78 0.90 5.25 -1.49
C ARG A 78 -0.11 4.36 -0.76
N THR A 79 -0.83 4.90 0.23
CA THR A 79 -1.89 4.20 0.94
C THR A 79 -3.05 3.84 -0.01
N HIS A 80 -3.47 4.77 -0.86
CA HIS A 80 -4.51 4.53 -1.87
C HIS A 80 -4.13 3.38 -2.81
N ASN A 81 -2.91 3.41 -3.36
CA ASN A 81 -2.41 2.36 -4.26
C ASN A 81 -2.30 1.00 -3.54
N HIS A 82 -1.88 0.97 -2.27
CA HIS A 82 -1.84 -0.27 -1.49
C HIS A 82 -3.24 -0.85 -1.24
N LEU A 83 -4.22 0.00 -0.92
CA LEU A 83 -5.62 -0.42 -0.76
C LEU A 83 -6.21 -0.94 -2.06
N LEU A 84 -5.93 -0.29 -3.20
CA LEU A 84 -6.34 -0.77 -4.52
C LEU A 84 -5.74 -2.14 -4.86
N ILE A 85 -4.43 -2.31 -4.65
CA ILE A 85 -3.76 -3.60 -4.88
C ILE A 85 -4.35 -4.69 -3.98
N GLY A 86 -4.61 -4.38 -2.70
CA GLY A 86 -5.26 -5.29 -1.76
C GLY A 86 -6.66 -5.70 -2.22
N ALA A 87 -7.47 -4.74 -2.68
CA ALA A 87 -8.81 -5.00 -3.20
C ALA A 87 -8.78 -5.87 -4.47
N ILE A 88 -7.87 -5.59 -5.40
CA ILE A 88 -7.68 -6.39 -6.62
C ILE A 88 -7.25 -7.81 -6.25
N ALA A 89 -6.25 -7.97 -5.38
CA ALA A 89 -5.79 -9.27 -4.91
C ALA A 89 -6.94 -10.07 -4.28
N TRP A 90 -7.82 -9.40 -3.52
CA TRP A 90 -8.97 -10.05 -2.91
C TRP A 90 -9.99 -10.60 -3.92
N VAL A 91 -10.35 -9.78 -4.92
CA VAL A 91 -11.43 -10.08 -5.87
C VAL A 91 -10.95 -10.92 -7.06
N ALA A 92 -9.65 -10.88 -7.39
CA ALA A 92 -9.06 -11.54 -8.54
C ALA A 92 -9.41 -13.05 -8.64
N PRO A 93 -9.32 -13.87 -7.57
CA PRO A 93 -9.68 -15.29 -7.66
C PRO A 93 -11.14 -15.54 -8.05
N VAL A 94 -12.05 -14.67 -7.57
CA VAL A 94 -13.49 -14.75 -7.88
C VAL A 94 -13.72 -14.37 -9.35
N ALA A 95 -13.15 -13.26 -9.79
CA ALA A 95 -13.25 -12.82 -11.18
C ALA A 95 -12.68 -13.88 -12.15
N LEU A 96 -11.54 -14.48 -11.82
CA LEU A 96 -10.88 -15.50 -12.63
C LEU A 96 -11.71 -16.79 -12.69
N PHE A 97 -12.35 -17.18 -11.59
CA PHE A 97 -13.29 -18.31 -11.58
C PHE A 97 -14.46 -18.11 -12.55
N PHE A 98 -15.10 -16.93 -12.53
CA PHE A 98 -16.20 -16.63 -13.45
C PHE A 98 -15.73 -16.54 -14.91
N ALA A 99 -14.58 -15.92 -15.17
CA ALA A 99 -14.00 -15.84 -16.51
C ALA A 99 -13.71 -17.23 -17.10
N VAL A 100 -13.07 -18.12 -16.32
CA VAL A 100 -12.81 -19.50 -16.73
C VAL A 100 -14.10 -20.28 -16.98
N ARG A 101 -15.11 -20.08 -16.12
CA ARG A 101 -16.42 -20.72 -16.29
C ARG A 101 -17.10 -20.27 -17.59
N GLN A 102 -17.08 -18.98 -17.90
CA GLN A 102 -17.67 -18.43 -19.11
C GLN A 102 -16.94 -18.93 -20.37
N TYR A 103 -15.60 -18.97 -20.35
CA TYR A 103 -14.79 -19.54 -21.44
C TYR A 103 -15.15 -21.00 -21.74
N ARG A 104 -15.28 -21.84 -20.70
CA ARG A 104 -15.68 -23.25 -20.85
C ARG A 104 -17.09 -23.40 -21.42
N GLN A 105 -18.03 -22.55 -21.01
CA GLN A 105 -19.40 -22.57 -21.54
C GLN A 105 -19.45 -22.13 -23.01
N GLY A 106 -18.63 -21.17 -23.42
CA GLY A 106 -18.48 -20.75 -24.83
C GLY A 106 -17.95 -21.86 -25.73
N LEU A 107 -16.90 -22.58 -25.29
CA LEU A 107 -16.37 -23.75 -26.01
C LEU A 107 -17.41 -24.88 -26.13
N GLY A 108 -18.21 -25.10 -25.08
CA GLY A 108 -19.28 -26.10 -25.08
C GLY A 108 -20.39 -25.81 -26.10
N LYS A 109 -20.74 -24.53 -26.31
CA LYS A 109 -21.69 -24.12 -27.35
C LYS A 109 -21.13 -24.33 -28.76
N SER A 110 -19.89 -23.88 -29.02
CA SER A 110 -19.24 -24.05 -30.32
C SER A 110 -19.10 -25.53 -30.74
N ARG A 111 -18.83 -26.42 -29.78
CA ARG A 111 -18.72 -27.86 -30.04
C ARG A 111 -20.08 -28.54 -30.32
N LYS A 112 -21.18 -28.04 -29.74
CA LYS A 112 -22.54 -28.54 -30.05
C LYS A 112 -23.03 -28.03 -31.40
N GLU A 113 -22.73 -26.78 -31.73
CA GLU A 113 -23.08 -26.16 -33.00
C GLU A 113 -22.40 -26.88 -34.19
N LYS A 114 -21.10 -27.19 -34.08
CA LYS A 114 -20.40 -28.00 -35.11
C LYS A 114 -20.93 -29.43 -35.27
N ARG A 115 -21.64 -29.97 -34.28
CA ARG A 115 -22.17 -31.34 -34.31
C ARG A 115 -23.57 -31.42 -34.94
N ASN A 116 -24.26 -30.29 -35.09
CA ASN A 116 -25.58 -30.20 -35.73
C ASN A 116 -25.53 -29.79 -37.22
N VAL A 117 -24.32 -29.57 -37.77
CA VAL A 117 -24.09 -29.18 -39.17
C VAL A 117 -23.60 -30.38 -40.01
N VAL A 118 -23.59 -31.59 -39.44
CA VAL A 118 -23.26 -32.85 -40.13
C VAL A 118 -24.50 -33.72 -40.22
#